data_AF-A0A183HI61-F1
#
_entry.id   AF-A0A183HI61-F1
#
_cell.length_a   1.000
_cell.length_b   1.000
_cell.length_c   1.000
_cell.angle_alpha   90.00
_cell.angle_beta   90.00
_cell.angle_gamma   90.00
#
_symmetry.space_group_name_H-M   'P 1'
#
loop_
_entity.id
_entity.type
_entity.pdbx_description
1 polymer ?
#
loop_
_entity_poly.entity_id
_entity_poly.type
_entity_poly.pdbx_seq_one_letter_code
_entity_poly.pdbx_strand_id
1 'polypeptide(L)' 'MELGRASVSGPPVRLAEKIAPGTRACESLDIITNVWGLIPRQNIPVYRYDFRVLEEYPPKKGSNEPAIKEVTKQTRNE' A
#
# COMPACT_ATOMS: atom_id res chain seq x y z
N MET A 1 27.27 5.71 4.11
CA MET A 1 26.27 5.89 3.03
C MET A 1 25.14 6.69 3.65
N GLU A 2 25.10 8.00 3.42
CA GLU A 2 24.08 8.87 4.04
C GLU A 2 22.75 8.68 3.31
N LEU A 3 21.70 8.34 4.05
CA LEU A 3 20.33 8.27 3.53
C LEU A 3 19.87 9.70 3.23
N GLY A 4 19.77 10.03 1.94
CA GLY A 4 19.32 11.33 1.47
C GLY A 4 17.98 11.73 2.09
N ARG A 5 17.93 12.95 2.61
CA ARG A 5 16.75 13.53 3.26
C ARG A 5 15.68 13.77 2.19
N ALA A 6 14.73 12.84 2.04
CA ALA A 6 13.62 13.00 1.12
C ALA A 6 12.67 14.10 1.64
N SER A 7 12.55 15.19 0.90
CA SER A 7 11.56 16.24 1.17
C SER A 7 10.32 15.98 0.32
N VAL A 8 9.16 15.88 0.96
CA VAL A 8 7.88 15.67 0.27
C VAL A 8 7.34 17.04 -0.12
N SER A 9 7.48 17.42 -1.39
CA SER A 9 6.86 18.63 -1.95
C SER A 9 5.49 18.27 -2.54
N GLY A 10 4.45 18.40 -1.74
CA GLY A 10 3.07 18.23 -2.20
C GLY A 10 2.11 19.02 -1.30
N PRO A 11 0.93 19.41 -1.81
CA PRO A 11 -0.09 20.01 -0.95
C PRO A 11 -0.40 19.04 0.21
N PRO A 12 -0.55 19.55 1.44
CA PRO A 12 -0.80 18.70 2.59
C PRO A 12 -2.07 17.89 2.34
N VAL A 13 -1.98 16.56 2.49
CA VAL A 13 -3.16 15.68 2.47
C VAL A 13 -4.05 16.12 3.63
N ARG A 14 -5.13 16.85 3.33
CA ARG A 14 -6.13 17.25 4.31
C ARG A 14 -7.02 16.04 4.58
N LEU A 15 -6.69 15.29 5.63
CA LEU A 15 -7.61 14.31 6.19
C LEU A 15 -8.86 15.03 6.70
N ALA A 16 -10.04 14.43 6.51
CA ALA A 16 -11.26 14.97 7.08
C ALA A 16 -11.10 15.06 8.61
N GLU A 17 -11.50 16.18 9.20
CA GLU A 17 -11.49 16.32 10.65
C GLU A 17 -12.38 15.24 11.26
N LYS A 18 -11.84 14.54 12.26
CA LYS A 18 -12.62 13.57 13.04
C LYS A 18 -13.75 14.34 13.71
N ILE A 19 -14.98 14.14 13.23
CA ILE A 19 -16.17 14.69 13.89
C ILE A 19 -16.21 14.08 15.30
N ALA A 20 -16.37 14.93 16.31
CA ALA A 20 -16.49 14.47 17.68
C ALA A 20 -17.67 13.48 17.79
N PRO A 21 -17.52 12.37 18.54
CA PRO A 21 -18.65 11.47 18.78
C PRO A 21 -19.80 12.28 19.41
N GLY A 22 -21.03 12.08 18.92
CA GLY A 22 -22.19 12.75 19.47
C GLY A 22 -22.36 12.41 20.95
N THR A 23 -22.53 13.43 21.80
CA THR A 23 -22.78 13.26 23.23
C THR A 23 -24.22 12.78 23.44
N ARG A 24 -24.40 11.46 23.64
CA ARG A 24 -25.64 10.96 24.24
C ARG A 24 -25.45 10.96 25.76
N ALA A 25 -26.07 11.93 26.42
CA ALA A 25 -26.13 12.02 27.86
C ALA A 25 -27.11 10.95 28.36
N CYS A 26 -26.59 9.86 28.93
CA CYS A 26 -27.25 9.21 30.06
C CYS A 26 -26.32 8.18 30.72
N GLU A 27 -25.62 7.34 29.94
CA GLU A 27 -24.93 6.16 30.49
C GLU A 27 -23.67 5.81 29.71
N SER A 28 -22.63 5.34 30.42
CA SER A 28 -21.42 4.75 29.85
C SER A 28 -21.53 3.23 29.88
N LEU A 29 -21.11 2.57 28.80
CA LEU A 29 -21.11 1.11 28.67
C LEU A 29 -19.69 0.62 28.39
N ASP A 30 -19.23 -0.36 29.17
CA ASP A 30 -17.99 -1.06 28.90
C ASP A 30 -18.23 -2.13 27.81
N ILE A 31 -17.65 -1.92 26.63
CA ILE A 31 -17.79 -2.84 25.49
C ILE A 31 -16.50 -3.63 25.33
N ILE A 32 -16.59 -4.96 25.41
CA ILE A 32 -15.51 -5.85 25.02
C ILE A 32 -15.61 -6.08 23.52
N THR A 33 -14.54 -5.77 22.79
CA THR A 33 -14.46 -5.98 21.34
C THR A 33 -13.48 -7.11 21.02
N ASN A 34 -13.64 -7.71 19.84
CA ASN A 34 -12.69 -8.65 19.25
C ASN A 34 -11.62 -7.92 18.41
N VAL A 35 -11.24 -6.70 18.81
CA VAL A 35 -10.23 -5.90 18.11
C VAL A 35 -8.95 -5.87 18.95
N TRP A 36 -7.85 -6.31 18.34
CA TRP A 36 -6.53 -6.27 18.97
C TRP A 36 -5.68 -5.17 18.35
N GLY A 37 -5.29 -4.19 19.16
CA GLY A 37 -4.34 -3.16 18.74
C GLY A 37 -2.94 -3.74 18.60
N LEU A 38 -2.34 -3.59 17.43
CA LEU A 38 -0.93 -3.88 17.21
C LEU A 38 -0.12 -2.61 17.48
N ILE A 39 0.72 -2.64 18.52
CA ILE A 39 1.64 -1.55 18.85
C ILE A 39 3.04 -1.93 18.35
N PRO A 40 3.56 -1.28 17.29
CA PRO A 40 4.92 -1.54 16.83
C PRO A 40 5.94 -1.17 17.92
N ARG A 41 6.93 -2.05 18.17
CA ARG A 41 8.00 -1.77 19.15
C ARG A 41 9.00 -0.72 18.65
N GLN A 42 9.09 -0.57 17.34
CA GLN A 42 10.03 0.31 16.67
C GLN A 42 9.37 0.85 15.40
N ASN A 43 9.83 2.01 14.94
CA ASN A 43 9.40 2.57 13.67
C ASN A 43 10.14 1.85 12.54
N ILE A 44 9.45 0.96 11.82
CA ILE A 44 10.02 0.18 10.71
C ILE A 44 9.55 0.83 9.40
N PRO A 45 10.46 1.16 8.47
CA PRO A 45 10.07 1.71 7.18
C PRO A 45 9.31 0.66 6.36
N VAL A 46 8.21 1.07 5.73
CA VAL A 46 7.42 0.25 4.82
C VAL A 46 7.83 0.59 3.39
N TYR A 47 8.37 -0.40 2.68
CA TYR A 47 8.76 -0.24 1.27
C TYR A 47 7.69 -0.82 0.36
N ARG A 48 7.34 -0.07 -0.67
CA ARG A 48 6.46 -0.50 -1.75
C ARG A 48 7.28 -0.60 -3.03
N TYR A 49 7.17 -1.73 -3.72
CA TYR A 49 7.85 -1.97 -4.98
C TYR A 49 6.83 -2.17 -6.09
N ASP A 50 7.11 -1.59 -7.24
CA ASP A 50 6.44 -1.93 -8.48
C ASP A 50 7.20 -3.08 -9.12
N PHE A 51 6.52 -4.18 -9.39
CA PHE A 51 7.09 -5.33 -10.08
C PHE A 51 6.34 -5.59 -11.38
N ARG A 52 7.04 -6.21 -12.33
CA ARG A 52 6.47 -6.69 -13.58
C ARG A 52 6.54 -8.21 -13.60
N VAL A 53 5.43 -8.81 -13.97
CA VAL A 53 5.29 -10.25 -14.21
C VAL A 53 5.37 -10.48 -15.71
N LEU A 54 6.40 -11.21 -16.11
CA LEU A 54 6.63 -11.66 -17.48
C LEU A 54 6.33 -13.16 -17.53
N GLU A 55 5.55 -13.58 -18.51
CA GLU A 55 5.37 -14.99 -18.84
C GLU A 55 6.27 -15.34 -20.03
N GLU A 56 6.99 -16.44 -19.88
CA GLU A 56 7.83 -17.00 -20.92
C GLU A 56 7.07 -18.12 -21.64
N TYR A 57 7.02 -18.03 -22.96
CA TYR A 57 6.37 -18.99 -23.82
C TYR A 57 7.40 -19.72 -24.69
N PRO A 58 7.14 -20.99 -25.07
CA PRO A 58 7.99 -21.72 -25.99
C PRO A 58 8.24 -20.96 -27.31
N PRO A 59 9.38 -21.17 -27.97
CA PRO A 59 9.70 -20.49 -29.22
C PRO A 59 8.64 -20.78 -30.29
N LYS A 60 8.28 -19.75 -31.06
CA LYS A 60 7.43 -19.92 -32.24
C LYS A 60 8.20 -20.65 -33.33
N LYS A 61 7.50 -21.42 -34.17
CA LYS A 61 8.09 -22.20 -35.26
C LYS A 61 8.97 -21.30 -36.16
N GLY A 62 10.28 -21.56 -36.18
CA GLY A 62 11.27 -20.75 -36.92
C GLY A 62 12.09 -19.76 -36.06
N SER A 63 11.82 -19.68 -34.76
CA SER A 63 12.64 -18.95 -33.77
C SER A 63 13.26 -19.94 -32.79
N ASN A 64 14.51 -19.70 -32.38
CA ASN A 64 15.14 -20.40 -31.25
C ASN A 64 14.94 -19.66 -29.92
N GLU A 65 14.53 -18.40 -29.95
CA GLU A 65 14.36 -17.59 -28.74
C GLU A 65 12.94 -17.74 -28.17
N PRO A 66 12.82 -17.85 -26.83
CA PRO A 66 11.54 -17.89 -26.15
C PRO A 66 10.80 -16.56 -26.28
N ALA A 67 9.47 -16.64 -26.41
CA ALA A 67 8.64 -15.45 -26.51
C ALA A 67 8.28 -14.95 -25.11
N ILE A 68 8.70 -13.74 -24.77
CA ILE A 68 8.37 -13.12 -23.48
C ILE A 68 7.15 -12.22 -23.67
N LYS A 69 6.13 -12.38 -22.82
CA LYS A 69 4.95 -11.52 -22.79
C LYS A 69 4.78 -10.92 -21.40
N GLU A 70 4.70 -9.60 -21.32
CA GLU A 70 4.31 -8.92 -20.08
C GLU A 70 2.82 -9.15 -19.80
N VAL A 71 2.51 -9.68 -18.61
CA VAL A 71 1.15 -10.12 -18.25
C VAL A 71 0.50 -9.20 -17.22
N THR A 72 1.31 -8.40 -16.53
CA THR A 72 0.79 -7.38 -15.63
C THR A 72 0.46 -6.12 -16.42
N LYS A 73 -0.83 -5.85 -16.60
CA LYS A 73 -1.28 -4.48 -16.87
C LYS A 73 -1.08 -3.71 -15.57
N GLN A 74 -0.12 -2.78 -15.53
CA GLN A 74 -0.01 -1.85 -14.41
C GLN A 74 -1.30 -1.02 -14.34
N THR A 75 -2.22 -1.39 -13.45
CA THR A 75 -3.33 -0.51 -13.07
C THR A 75 -2.84 0.41 -11.95
N ARG A 76 -2.89 1.72 -12.22
CA ARG A 76 -3.59 2.74 -11.41
C ARG A 76 -3.00 4.15 -11.65
N ASN A 77 -2.79 4.55 -12.90
CA ASN A 77 -2.49 5.96 -13.28
C ASN A 77 -3.05 6.30 -14.68
N GLU A 78 -4.14 5.66 -15.10
CA GLU A 78 -5.08 6.25 -16.06
C GLU A 78 -6.34 6.68 -15.31
#